data_AF-A0A3S2PMA7-F1
#
_entry.id   AF-A0A3S2PMA7-F1
#
_cell.length_a   1.000
_cell.length_b   1.000
_cell.length_c   1.000
_cell.angle_alpha   90.00
_cell.angle_beta   90.00
_cell.angle_gamma   90.00
#
_symmetry.space_group_name_H-M   'P 1'
#
loop_
_entity.id
_entity.type
_entity.pdbx_description
1 polymer ?
#
loop_
_entity_poly.entity_id
_entity_poly.type
_entity_poly.pdbx_seq_one_letter_code
_entity_poly.pdbx_strand_id
1 'polypeptide(L)'
;MLNAMFGLQFAVSAGRCTKGAYMQLVKLSEEIKADFKFDYVLVVDTEGLRALELEGHNTLHHDNELATFVVGLGNMTLINIFGENPAEMQDILQIVVQAFMRMKKVQLSPSCVFVHQNVTDIAAAEKNMDGKRRLQEKLDKMAQLAAKEEGCEAECFSDVIAFDVKTDVKYSAQLWEGSPPMAPPNPGYSESVQELKSIILSKASESDGIKLSHFSSKIQDLWNALLYENFVFSFKNTQEISVYRKLEVQYGNWTWALRSEMLTIENRLHPQIENGKLDKIEVSYLSKEMSKTYEQIKKEITDYFENDADKELLVQWRGRFENKIKDFYEELLTGVKRKLDEVIQQKKACKKLDEKKTDFENKLLQESKELAHKLRGAIKDEEELKMQFDFVWSHWVEELTSDTKPIEDINLEEDQSFCKGSSSAVVFGEIICEKLKVSAVEAVCNQTAVDLAGELKCNFPAFNGNRLNLEKHVLKDLAEREDFNKFITYIRNPREQVEEFIREKVYTYMFVENNNKALKIFQKNADDIQKFISQTLFEATENIITEPGDINMWMKEFSSSLSCKLRLDTISCQNFSDVNNLDFLKDEIEKGLQIISKEMEDLPLNELFASTPSKTTVQKNTVFLFIDLQE
;
A
#
# COMPACT_ATOMS: atom_id res chain seq x y z
N MET A 1 14.21 14.75 -44.89
CA MET A 1 12.77 14.70 -45.23
C MET A 1 12.03 15.99 -44.84
N LEU A 2 11.99 16.37 -43.56
CA LEU A 2 11.32 17.61 -43.10
C LEU A 2 11.81 18.88 -43.81
N ASN A 3 13.13 19.05 -43.95
CA ASN A 3 13.72 20.16 -44.71
C ASN A 3 13.23 20.22 -46.16
N ALA A 4 13.03 19.05 -46.81
CA ALA A 4 12.55 19.00 -48.19
C ALA A 4 11.05 19.32 -48.31
N MET A 5 10.22 18.87 -47.35
CA MET A 5 8.77 19.11 -47.38
C MET A 5 8.40 20.58 -47.11
N PHE A 6 9.08 21.20 -46.15
CA PHE A 6 8.70 22.49 -45.59
C PHE A 6 9.75 23.60 -45.76
N GLY A 7 10.88 23.32 -46.44
CA GLY A 7 11.94 24.31 -46.64
C GLY A 7 12.67 24.69 -45.36
N LEU A 8 12.75 23.77 -44.40
CA LEU A 8 13.34 24.00 -43.07
C LEU A 8 14.87 23.87 -43.12
N GLN A 9 15.52 24.35 -42.05
CA GLN A 9 16.97 24.33 -41.89
C GLN A 9 17.38 23.52 -40.65
N PHE A 10 16.72 22.39 -40.39
CA PHE A 10 17.20 21.47 -39.36
C PHE A 10 18.58 20.92 -39.74
N ALA A 11 19.44 20.71 -38.74
CA ALA A 11 20.78 20.18 -38.94
C ALA A 11 20.71 18.74 -39.46
N VAL A 12 21.51 18.40 -40.48
CA VAL A 12 21.53 17.06 -41.12
C VAL A 12 22.95 16.50 -41.05
N SER A 13 23.11 15.29 -40.48
CA SER A 13 24.36 14.53 -40.38
C SER A 13 24.08 13.02 -40.51
N ALA A 14 25.12 12.21 -40.71
CA ALA A 14 25.00 10.75 -40.85
C ALA A 14 24.96 9.98 -39.50
N GLY A 15 25.15 10.68 -38.37
CA GLY A 15 25.04 10.17 -36.99
C GLY A 15 24.03 10.99 -36.17
N ARG A 16 24.05 10.97 -34.83
CA ARG A 16 23.15 11.84 -34.02
C ARG A 16 23.39 13.33 -34.34
N CYS A 17 22.48 13.92 -35.13
CA CYS A 17 22.54 15.35 -35.50
C CYS A 17 21.97 16.26 -34.41
N THR A 18 21.01 15.72 -33.66
CA THR A 18 20.16 16.43 -32.70
C THR A 18 20.15 15.62 -31.39
N LYS A 19 20.29 16.31 -30.24
CA LYS A 19 20.04 15.74 -28.91
C LYS A 19 18.71 16.31 -28.40
N GLY A 20 17.76 15.46 -28.03
CA GLY A 20 16.41 15.86 -27.62
C GLY A 20 15.47 16.23 -28.78
N ALA A 21 14.56 17.18 -28.58
CA ALA A 21 13.56 17.61 -29.57
C ALA A 21 13.72 19.09 -29.94
N TYR A 22 13.76 19.38 -31.24
CA TYR A 22 13.87 20.72 -31.81
C TYR A 22 12.55 21.10 -32.47
N MET A 23 12.02 22.28 -32.15
CA MET A 23 10.72 22.72 -32.65
C MET A 23 10.87 23.97 -33.52
N GLN A 24 10.24 23.99 -34.69
CA GLN A 24 10.21 25.14 -35.58
C GLN A 24 8.77 25.47 -35.99
N LEU A 25 8.36 26.72 -35.79
CA LEU A 25 7.07 27.23 -36.26
C LEU A 25 7.15 27.59 -37.74
N VAL A 26 6.23 27.05 -38.53
CA VAL A 26 6.10 27.28 -39.97
C VAL A 26 4.78 28.01 -40.21
N LYS A 27 4.85 29.24 -40.71
CA LYS A 27 3.65 30.03 -41.05
C LYS A 27 3.02 29.46 -42.32
N LEU A 28 1.70 29.29 -42.34
CA LEU A 28 0.98 28.95 -43.58
C LEU A 28 1.04 30.12 -44.57
N SER A 29 1.13 29.81 -45.87
CA SER A 29 0.99 30.83 -46.91
C SER A 29 -0.45 31.34 -46.97
N GLU A 30 -0.63 32.61 -47.37
CA GLU A 30 -1.96 33.23 -47.43
C GLU A 30 -2.90 32.50 -48.42
N GLU A 31 -2.35 31.78 -49.39
CA GLU A 31 -3.09 30.99 -50.39
C GLU A 31 -3.83 29.79 -49.79
N ILE A 32 -3.18 29.06 -48.87
CA ILE A 32 -3.75 27.86 -48.25
C ILE A 32 -4.44 28.16 -46.93
N LYS A 33 -4.21 29.35 -46.36
CA LYS A 33 -4.73 29.74 -45.05
C LYS A 33 -6.26 29.67 -44.94
N ALA A 34 -6.98 29.86 -46.05
CA ALA A 34 -8.44 29.76 -46.08
C ALA A 34 -8.97 28.35 -45.79
N ASP A 35 -8.15 27.31 -46.01
CA ASP A 35 -8.53 25.91 -45.84
C ASP A 35 -8.25 25.38 -44.41
N PHE A 36 -7.62 26.18 -43.55
CA PHE A 36 -7.20 25.78 -42.20
C PHE A 36 -7.73 26.73 -41.12
N LYS A 37 -7.98 26.20 -39.92
CA LYS A 37 -8.42 26.98 -38.76
C LYS A 37 -7.28 27.57 -37.92
N PHE A 38 -6.03 27.40 -38.36
CA PHE A 38 -4.82 27.81 -37.64
C PHE A 38 -3.84 28.53 -38.57
N ASP A 39 -2.96 29.36 -37.99
CA ASP A 39 -2.02 30.19 -38.75
C ASP A 39 -0.62 29.55 -38.94
N TYR A 40 -0.28 28.59 -38.08
CA TYR A 40 1.07 28.01 -37.98
C TYR A 40 1.01 26.49 -37.82
N VAL A 41 2.00 25.81 -38.38
CA VAL A 41 2.31 24.40 -38.12
C VAL A 41 3.59 24.34 -37.30
N LEU A 42 3.57 23.65 -36.17
CA LEU A 42 4.77 23.37 -35.39
C LEU A 42 5.39 22.06 -35.88
N VAL A 43 6.58 22.13 -36.45
CA VAL A 43 7.34 20.96 -36.88
C VAL A 43 8.35 20.62 -35.79
N VAL A 44 8.29 19.39 -35.28
CA VAL A 44 9.20 18.88 -34.26
C VAL A 44 10.12 17.84 -34.90
N ASP A 45 11.42 18.09 -34.85
CA ASP A 45 12.47 17.15 -35.24
C ASP A 45 13.10 16.57 -33.98
N THR A 46 13.26 15.25 -33.94
CA THR A 46 13.75 14.54 -32.75
C THR A 46 15.12 13.96 -32.98
N GLU A 47 15.82 13.70 -31.89
CA GLU A 47 16.98 12.83 -31.86
C GLU A 47 16.67 11.45 -32.45
N GLY A 48 17.67 10.84 -33.09
CA GLY A 48 17.59 9.47 -33.58
C GLY A 48 17.54 8.47 -32.42
N LEU A 49 16.46 7.70 -32.37
CA LEU A 49 16.28 6.60 -31.42
C LEU A 49 17.24 5.45 -31.77
N ARG A 50 17.75 4.75 -30.73
CA ARG A 50 18.59 3.55 -30.83
C ARG A 50 19.85 3.70 -31.69
N ALA A 51 20.50 4.87 -31.62
CA ALA A 51 21.77 5.08 -32.29
C ALA A 51 22.85 4.11 -31.77
N LEU A 52 23.46 3.32 -32.68
CA LEU A 52 24.54 2.36 -32.40
C LEU A 52 25.76 2.97 -31.69
N GLU A 53 25.91 4.29 -31.74
CA GLU A 53 27.02 5.04 -31.17
C GLU A 53 27.00 5.13 -29.63
N LEU A 54 25.93 4.67 -28.96
CA LEU A 54 25.72 4.80 -27.50
C LEU A 54 25.13 3.53 -26.85
N GLU A 55 25.75 2.38 -27.04
CA GLU A 55 25.35 1.15 -26.33
C GLU A 55 25.45 1.30 -24.79
N GLY A 56 24.30 1.22 -24.09
CA GLY A 56 24.19 1.23 -22.63
C GLY A 56 22.74 1.26 -22.13
N HIS A 57 22.47 0.84 -20.88
CA HIS A 57 21.09 0.77 -20.35
C HIS A 57 20.37 2.13 -20.24
N ASN A 58 21.11 3.24 -20.05
CA ASN A 58 20.51 4.57 -19.90
C ASN A 58 19.98 5.14 -21.23
N THR A 59 20.42 4.64 -22.39
CA THR A 59 19.93 5.13 -23.68
C THR A 59 18.54 4.59 -24.00
N LEU A 60 18.22 3.36 -23.57
CA LEU A 60 16.89 2.78 -23.74
C LEU A 60 15.83 3.58 -22.98
N HIS A 61 16.13 3.97 -21.74
CA HIS A 61 15.23 4.79 -20.92
C HIS A 61 14.97 6.17 -21.58
N HIS A 62 16.04 6.85 -21.97
CA HIS A 62 15.95 8.15 -22.67
C HIS A 62 15.18 8.06 -23.99
N ASP A 63 15.43 7.02 -24.79
CA ASP A 63 14.76 6.81 -26.08
C ASP A 63 13.26 6.54 -25.89
N ASN A 64 12.89 5.73 -24.89
CA ASN A 64 11.50 5.46 -24.53
C ASN A 64 10.79 6.73 -24.04
N GLU A 65 11.43 7.51 -23.17
CA GLU A 65 10.91 8.77 -22.64
C GLU A 65 10.69 9.79 -23.77
N LEU A 66 11.72 10.00 -24.61
CA LEU A 66 11.66 10.95 -25.72
C LEU A 66 10.59 10.54 -26.75
N ALA A 67 10.51 9.27 -27.10
CA ALA A 67 9.50 8.77 -28.03
C ALA A 67 8.08 8.99 -27.47
N THR A 68 7.86 8.66 -26.20
CA THR A 68 6.55 8.85 -25.54
C THR A 68 6.18 10.33 -25.48
N PHE A 69 7.13 11.20 -25.16
CA PHE A 69 6.91 12.65 -25.16
C PHE A 69 6.52 13.20 -26.53
N VAL A 70 7.28 12.85 -27.57
CA VAL A 70 7.06 13.39 -28.92
C VAL A 70 5.74 12.88 -29.50
N VAL A 71 5.46 11.57 -29.33
CA VAL A 71 4.20 10.99 -29.82
C VAL A 71 3.00 11.61 -29.09
N GLY A 72 3.09 11.85 -27.78
CA GLY A 72 2.01 12.46 -27.00
C GLY A 72 1.80 13.95 -27.32
N LEU A 73 2.89 14.65 -27.66
CA LEU A 73 2.85 16.05 -28.04
C LEU A 73 2.18 16.24 -29.41
N GLY A 74 2.55 15.41 -30.38
CA GLY A 74 2.18 15.53 -31.78
C GLY A 74 0.71 15.21 -32.05
N ASN A 75 0.01 16.12 -32.73
CA ASN A 75 -1.28 15.79 -33.38
C ASN A 75 -1.09 14.76 -34.51
N MET A 76 0.11 14.73 -35.10
CA MET A 76 0.57 13.69 -36.02
C MET A 76 2.06 13.48 -35.82
N THR A 77 2.47 12.21 -35.70
CA THR A 77 3.87 11.80 -35.56
C THR A 77 4.29 10.98 -36.76
N LEU A 78 5.37 11.40 -37.43
CA LEU A 78 5.97 10.65 -38.53
C LEU A 78 6.99 9.65 -37.98
N ILE A 79 6.69 8.37 -38.08
CA ILE A 79 7.57 7.29 -37.65
C ILE A 79 8.44 6.91 -38.85
N ASN A 80 9.68 7.41 -38.86
CA ASN A 80 10.61 7.16 -39.94
C ASN A 80 11.36 5.83 -39.72
N ILE A 81 11.12 4.85 -40.59
CA ILE A 81 11.76 3.52 -40.54
C ILE A 81 12.68 3.38 -41.74
N PHE A 82 13.93 3.02 -41.48
CA PHE A 82 14.89 2.74 -42.55
C PHE A 82 14.76 1.28 -43.00
N GLY A 83 14.43 1.05 -44.27
CA GLY A 83 14.21 -0.29 -44.82
C GLY A 83 12.89 -0.92 -44.38
N GLU A 84 12.83 -2.26 -44.46
CA GLU A 84 11.59 -3.04 -44.33
C GLU A 84 11.39 -3.67 -42.94
N ASN A 85 12.36 -3.54 -42.02
CA ASN A 85 12.28 -4.21 -40.72
C ASN A 85 11.86 -3.25 -39.59
N PRO A 86 10.59 -3.26 -39.15
CA PRO A 86 10.11 -2.42 -38.06
C PRO A 86 10.47 -2.95 -36.65
N ALA A 87 11.20 -4.06 -36.53
CA ALA A 87 11.43 -4.73 -35.25
C ALA A 87 11.98 -3.82 -34.15
N GLU A 88 12.82 -2.84 -34.49
CA GLU A 88 13.44 -1.96 -33.50
C GLU A 88 12.48 -0.90 -32.93
N MET A 89 11.53 -0.44 -33.72
CA MET A 89 10.52 0.54 -33.32
C MET A 89 9.32 -0.09 -32.62
N GLN A 90 9.12 -1.41 -32.78
CA GLN A 90 8.01 -2.14 -32.15
C GLN A 90 8.11 -2.10 -30.62
N ASP A 91 9.31 -2.36 -30.09
CA ASP A 91 9.58 -2.32 -28.65
C ASP A 91 9.24 -0.94 -28.05
N ILE A 92 9.74 0.14 -28.67
CA ILE A 92 9.50 1.52 -28.22
C ILE A 92 8.01 1.87 -28.31
N LEU A 93 7.35 1.58 -29.44
CA LEU A 93 5.92 1.89 -29.60
C LEU A 93 5.05 1.14 -28.60
N GLN A 94 5.44 -0.09 -28.24
CA GLN A 94 4.74 -0.86 -27.23
C GLN A 94 4.84 -0.17 -25.85
N ILE A 95 6.00 0.38 -25.50
CA ILE A 95 6.19 1.21 -24.29
C ILE A 95 5.35 2.50 -24.37
N VAL A 96 5.35 3.19 -25.52
CA VAL A 96 4.54 4.41 -25.73
C VAL A 96 3.05 4.13 -25.50
N VAL A 97 2.52 3.06 -26.09
CA VAL A 97 1.11 2.66 -25.94
C VAL A 97 0.79 2.37 -24.47
N GLN A 98 1.62 1.60 -23.79
CA GLN A 98 1.43 1.29 -22.38
C GLN A 98 1.50 2.55 -21.49
N ALA A 99 2.43 3.45 -21.77
CA ALA A 99 2.54 4.72 -21.06
C ALA A 99 1.28 5.59 -21.23
N PHE A 100 0.73 5.69 -22.43
CA PHE A 100 -0.51 6.45 -22.67
C PHE A 100 -1.73 5.85 -21.97
N MET A 101 -1.84 4.52 -21.88
CA MET A 101 -2.92 3.87 -21.12
C MET A 101 -2.85 4.18 -19.62
N ARG A 102 -1.64 4.42 -19.09
CA ARG A 102 -1.43 4.78 -17.68
C ARG A 102 -1.67 6.26 -17.40
N MET A 103 -1.35 7.13 -18.37
CA MET A 103 -1.51 8.58 -18.28
C MET A 103 -2.98 9.06 -18.41
N LYS A 104 -3.86 8.58 -17.53
CA LYS A 104 -5.31 8.87 -17.56
C LYS A 104 -5.68 10.34 -17.38
N LYS A 105 -4.78 11.14 -16.76
CA LYS A 105 -5.00 12.56 -16.46
C LYS A 105 -4.71 13.50 -17.64
N VAL A 106 -4.02 13.01 -18.67
CA VAL A 106 -3.65 13.83 -19.84
C VAL A 106 -4.54 13.46 -21.00
N GLN A 107 -5.31 14.43 -21.52
CA GLN A 107 -6.15 14.20 -22.69
C GLN A 107 -5.28 14.16 -23.95
N LEU A 108 -4.85 12.96 -24.33
CA LEU A 108 -4.05 12.71 -25.51
C LEU A 108 -4.94 12.26 -26.68
N SER A 109 -4.60 12.74 -27.88
CA SER A 109 -5.20 12.30 -29.15
C SER A 109 -4.11 12.16 -30.22
N PRO A 110 -3.10 11.31 -29.96
CA PRO A 110 -1.96 11.16 -30.85
C PRO A 110 -2.39 10.43 -32.13
N SER A 111 -1.77 10.79 -33.25
CA SER A 111 -1.87 10.02 -34.49
C SER A 111 -0.49 9.75 -35.06
N CYS A 112 -0.34 8.68 -35.84
CA CYS A 112 0.94 8.35 -36.44
C CYS A 112 0.85 7.99 -37.93
N VAL A 113 1.96 8.22 -38.64
CA VAL A 113 2.16 7.81 -40.04
C VAL A 113 3.52 7.13 -40.15
N PHE A 114 3.54 5.89 -40.63
CA PHE A 114 4.75 5.12 -40.84
C PHE A 114 5.34 5.41 -42.22
N VAL A 115 6.60 5.83 -42.24
CA VAL A 115 7.33 6.14 -43.49
C VAL A 115 8.52 5.19 -43.59
N HIS A 116 8.42 4.22 -44.50
CA HIS A 116 9.51 3.30 -44.82
C HIS A 116 10.41 3.91 -45.89
N GLN A 117 11.64 4.26 -45.53
CA GLN A 117 12.64 4.81 -46.44
C GLN A 117 13.49 3.72 -47.10
N ASN A 118 14.02 4.04 -48.28
CA ASN A 118 14.99 3.23 -49.02
C ASN A 118 14.47 1.86 -49.52
N VAL A 119 13.18 1.78 -49.81
CA VAL A 119 12.55 0.56 -50.32
C VAL A 119 12.79 0.45 -51.83
N THR A 120 13.36 -0.67 -52.30
CA THR A 120 13.70 -0.85 -53.72
C THR A 120 12.48 -1.35 -54.52
N ASP A 121 12.38 -0.97 -55.79
CA ASP A 121 11.23 -1.28 -56.64
C ASP A 121 10.97 -2.77 -56.89
N ILE A 122 11.94 -3.64 -56.60
CA ILE A 122 11.82 -5.11 -56.78
C ILE A 122 10.88 -5.72 -55.70
N ALA A 123 10.69 -5.05 -54.56
CA ALA A 123 9.72 -5.44 -53.52
C ALA A 123 8.28 -4.97 -53.79
N ALA A 124 8.00 -4.34 -54.95
CA ALA A 124 6.72 -3.71 -55.25
C ALA A 124 5.50 -4.65 -55.29
N ALA A 125 5.68 -5.96 -55.43
CA ALA A 125 4.59 -6.94 -55.37
C ALA A 125 4.17 -7.27 -53.92
N GLU A 126 5.10 -7.23 -52.96
CA GLU A 126 4.84 -7.43 -51.52
C GLU A 126 4.27 -6.17 -50.84
N LYS A 127 4.30 -5.01 -51.50
CA LYS A 127 3.71 -3.74 -51.05
C LYS A 127 2.19 -3.81 -50.77
N ASN A 128 1.44 -4.83 -51.23
CA ASN A 128 0.03 -4.57 -51.55
C ASN A 128 -1.02 -4.76 -50.45
N MET A 129 -0.93 -5.72 -49.53
CA MET A 129 -1.89 -5.80 -48.40
C MET A 129 -1.33 -6.63 -47.25
N ASP A 130 -0.49 -7.62 -47.54
CA ASP A 130 -0.03 -8.60 -46.55
C ASP A 130 0.97 -8.00 -45.55
N GLY A 131 1.93 -7.19 -46.01
CA GLY A 131 2.84 -6.47 -45.12
C GLY A 131 2.11 -5.49 -44.20
N LYS A 132 1.15 -4.73 -44.76
CA LYS A 132 0.25 -3.86 -44.02
C LYS A 132 -0.56 -4.63 -42.96
N ARG A 133 -1.19 -5.75 -43.36
CA ARG A 133 -1.95 -6.61 -42.45
C ARG A 133 -1.09 -7.13 -41.29
N ARG A 134 0.12 -7.62 -41.57
CA ARG A 134 1.05 -8.09 -40.53
C ARG A 134 1.48 -6.97 -39.59
N LEU A 135 1.67 -5.75 -40.10
CA LEU A 135 1.96 -4.59 -39.26
C LEU A 135 0.77 -4.27 -38.34
N GLN A 136 -0.44 -4.22 -38.88
CA GLN A 136 -1.68 -4.01 -38.11
C GLN A 136 -1.85 -5.07 -37.02
N GLU A 137 -1.77 -6.35 -37.37
CA GLU A 137 -1.89 -7.48 -36.43
C GLU A 137 -0.87 -7.38 -35.29
N LYS A 138 0.36 -6.96 -35.59
CA LYS A 138 1.40 -6.74 -34.57
C LYS A 138 1.06 -5.55 -33.67
N LEU A 139 0.65 -4.42 -34.25
CA LEU A 139 0.26 -3.22 -33.51
C LEU A 139 -0.91 -3.51 -32.57
N ASP A 140 -1.94 -4.18 -33.06
CA ASP A 140 -3.11 -4.56 -32.27
C ASP A 140 -2.74 -5.51 -31.13
N LYS A 141 -1.90 -6.52 -31.41
CA LYS A 141 -1.41 -7.42 -30.37
C LYS A 141 -0.61 -6.68 -29.29
N MET A 142 0.21 -5.69 -29.67
CA MET A 142 0.95 -4.87 -28.71
C MET A 142 0.00 -4.05 -27.82
N ALA A 143 -1.03 -3.44 -28.39
CA ALA A 143 -2.06 -2.72 -27.65
C ALA A 143 -2.85 -3.62 -26.69
N GLN A 144 -3.29 -4.80 -27.15
CA GLN A 144 -3.99 -5.78 -26.32
C GLN A 144 -3.15 -6.26 -25.13
N LEU A 145 -1.85 -6.50 -25.34
CA LEU A 145 -0.93 -6.89 -24.27
C LEU A 145 -0.77 -5.76 -23.24
N ALA A 146 -0.61 -4.51 -23.68
CA ALA A 146 -0.53 -3.35 -22.80
C ALA A 146 -1.84 -3.15 -22.01
N ALA A 147 -2.98 -3.27 -22.67
CA ALA A 147 -4.30 -3.13 -22.06
C ALA A 147 -4.52 -4.15 -20.95
N LYS A 148 -4.19 -5.42 -21.22
CA LYS A 148 -4.27 -6.50 -20.24
C LYS A 148 -3.39 -6.24 -19.02
N GLU A 149 -2.17 -5.76 -19.23
CA GLU A 149 -1.24 -5.45 -18.15
C GLU A 149 -1.68 -4.25 -17.30
N GLU A 150 -2.33 -3.26 -17.88
CA GLU A 150 -2.77 -2.06 -17.16
C GLU A 150 -4.22 -2.15 -16.67
N GLY A 151 -4.92 -3.26 -16.91
CA GLY A 151 -6.32 -3.44 -16.54
C GLY A 151 -7.27 -2.50 -17.30
N CYS A 152 -6.91 -2.15 -18.53
CA CYS A 152 -7.68 -1.27 -19.42
C CYS A 152 -8.36 -2.06 -20.55
N GLU A 153 -9.39 -1.47 -21.16
CA GLU A 153 -10.04 -2.03 -22.35
C GLU A 153 -9.47 -1.36 -23.61
N ALA A 154 -8.70 -2.10 -24.41
CA ALA A 154 -8.32 -1.73 -25.76
C ALA A 154 -8.17 -2.98 -26.62
N GLU A 155 -8.82 -3.01 -27.78
CA GLU A 155 -8.81 -4.16 -28.69
C GLU A 155 -7.82 -3.97 -29.83
N CYS A 156 -7.58 -2.73 -30.24
CA CYS A 156 -6.71 -2.40 -31.37
C CYS A 156 -5.82 -1.19 -31.07
N PHE A 157 -4.75 -1.04 -31.86
CA PHE A 157 -3.80 0.05 -31.69
C PHE A 157 -4.44 1.44 -31.88
N SER A 158 -5.43 1.51 -32.78
CA SER A 158 -6.18 2.75 -33.05
C SER A 158 -7.03 3.25 -31.89
N ASP A 159 -7.30 2.42 -30.88
CA ASP A 159 -7.98 2.84 -29.65
C ASP A 159 -7.12 3.78 -28.80
N VAL A 160 -5.79 3.72 -28.95
CA VAL A 160 -4.82 4.52 -28.20
C VAL A 160 -4.16 5.58 -29.07
N ILE A 161 -3.73 5.20 -30.27
CA ILE A 161 -3.05 6.08 -31.22
C ILE A 161 -3.75 5.99 -32.57
N ALA A 162 -4.38 7.08 -33.02
CA ALA A 162 -5.13 7.10 -34.26
C ALA A 162 -4.24 6.71 -35.46
N PHE A 163 -4.63 5.63 -36.14
CA PHE A 163 -3.86 5.01 -37.21
C PHE A 163 -4.78 4.22 -38.15
N ASP A 164 -4.64 4.42 -39.46
CA ASP A 164 -5.23 3.57 -40.50
C ASP A 164 -4.12 3.01 -41.39
N VAL A 165 -3.90 1.71 -41.32
CA VAL A 165 -2.87 1.01 -42.10
C VAL A 165 -2.97 1.22 -43.61
N LYS A 166 -4.17 1.50 -44.14
CA LYS A 166 -4.36 1.73 -45.57
C LYS A 166 -3.76 3.07 -45.99
N THR A 167 -4.03 4.14 -45.25
CA THR A 167 -3.64 5.51 -45.59
C THR A 167 -2.31 5.93 -44.97
N ASP A 168 -1.98 5.39 -43.80
CA ASP A 168 -0.93 5.91 -42.91
C ASP A 168 0.38 5.12 -42.98
N VAL A 169 0.51 4.20 -43.94
CA VAL A 169 1.76 3.51 -44.25
C VAL A 169 2.24 3.94 -45.62
N LYS A 170 3.41 4.56 -45.67
CA LYS A 170 4.02 5.12 -46.88
C LYS A 170 5.41 4.53 -47.11
N TYR A 171 5.72 4.33 -48.38
CA TYR A 171 7.01 3.81 -48.83
C TYR A 171 7.67 4.88 -49.68
N SER A 172 8.87 5.28 -49.29
CA SER A 172 9.67 6.28 -49.99
C SER A 172 10.85 5.61 -50.67
N ALA A 173 11.10 6.00 -51.92
CA ALA A 173 12.31 5.64 -52.65
C ALA A 173 13.56 6.20 -51.96
N GLN A 174 14.74 5.76 -52.40
CA GLN A 174 16.02 6.31 -51.96
C GLN A 174 16.20 7.74 -52.47
N LEU A 175 16.82 8.62 -51.68
CA LEU A 175 17.04 10.03 -52.06
C LEU A 175 17.86 10.18 -53.35
N TRP A 176 18.84 9.30 -53.56
CA TRP A 176 19.78 9.35 -54.68
C TRP A 176 19.58 8.15 -55.62
N GLU A 177 19.67 8.35 -56.94
CA GLU A 177 19.64 7.27 -57.95
C GLU A 177 20.98 6.52 -58.07
N GLY A 178 21.83 6.58 -57.04
CA GLY A 178 23.16 5.99 -57.01
C GLY A 178 23.96 6.44 -55.81
N SER A 179 25.27 6.17 -55.81
CA SER A 179 26.16 6.55 -54.70
C SER A 179 26.56 8.03 -54.77
N PRO A 180 26.35 8.83 -53.70
CA PRO A 180 26.88 10.19 -53.58
C PRO A 180 28.41 10.24 -53.78
N PRO A 181 29.02 11.37 -54.19
CA PRO A 181 28.44 12.73 -54.24
C PRO A 181 27.88 13.16 -55.60
N MET A 182 28.06 12.40 -56.68
CA MET A 182 27.64 12.80 -58.04
C MET A 182 26.32 12.18 -58.49
N ALA A 183 25.64 11.44 -57.62
CA ALA A 183 24.33 10.85 -57.92
C ALA A 183 23.26 11.94 -58.02
N PRO A 184 22.36 11.91 -59.02
CA PRO A 184 21.24 12.83 -59.08
C PRO A 184 20.17 12.47 -58.03
N PRO A 185 19.35 13.45 -57.58
CA PRO A 185 18.18 13.16 -56.75
C PRO A 185 17.19 12.27 -57.49
N ASN A 186 16.61 11.31 -56.78
CA ASN A 186 15.60 10.41 -57.30
C ASN A 186 14.24 11.12 -57.47
N PRO A 187 13.66 11.16 -58.69
CA PRO A 187 12.33 11.72 -58.91
C PRO A 187 11.25 11.04 -58.07
N GLY A 188 11.32 9.71 -57.90
CA GLY A 188 10.37 8.94 -57.08
C GLY A 188 10.44 9.30 -55.59
N TYR A 189 11.60 9.75 -55.09
CA TYR A 189 11.70 10.33 -53.75
C TYR A 189 10.93 11.66 -53.67
N SER A 190 11.07 12.51 -54.68
CA SER A 190 10.39 13.82 -54.73
C SER A 190 8.87 13.65 -54.78
N GLU A 191 8.37 12.71 -55.59
CA GLU A 191 6.95 12.36 -55.65
C GLU A 191 6.44 11.84 -54.30
N SER A 192 7.19 10.93 -53.66
CA SER A 192 6.84 10.37 -52.35
C SER A 192 6.76 11.45 -51.25
N VAL A 193 7.71 12.40 -51.27
CA VAL A 193 7.76 13.54 -50.33
C VAL A 193 6.58 14.49 -50.56
N GLN A 194 6.20 14.72 -51.82
CA GLN A 194 5.06 15.56 -52.17
C GLN A 194 3.72 14.91 -51.78
N GLU A 195 3.59 13.59 -51.98
CA GLU A 195 2.43 12.82 -51.52
C GLU A 195 2.30 12.88 -49.99
N LEU A 196 3.41 12.62 -49.27
CA LEU A 196 3.43 12.68 -47.80
C LEU A 196 3.04 14.07 -47.29
N LYS A 197 3.57 15.14 -47.91
CA LYS A 197 3.18 16.52 -47.59
C LYS A 197 1.67 16.75 -47.78
N SER A 198 1.09 16.23 -48.86
CA SER A 198 -0.34 16.37 -49.15
C SER A 198 -1.20 15.67 -48.09
N ILE A 199 -0.75 14.51 -47.59
CA ILE A 199 -1.44 13.77 -46.52
C ILE A 199 -1.35 14.50 -45.18
N ILE A 200 -0.18 15.03 -44.84
CA ILE A 200 0.01 15.83 -43.63
C ILE A 200 -0.96 17.03 -43.65
N LEU A 201 -1.04 17.74 -44.78
CA LEU A 201 -1.95 18.87 -44.94
C LEU A 201 -3.43 18.44 -44.89
N SER A 202 -3.79 17.32 -45.53
CA SER A 202 -5.15 16.79 -45.49
C SER A 202 -5.60 16.49 -44.06
N LYS A 203 -4.82 15.73 -43.30
CA LYS A 203 -5.14 15.43 -41.90
C LYS A 203 -5.08 16.65 -40.99
N ALA A 204 -4.17 17.59 -41.27
CA ALA A 204 -4.10 18.84 -40.52
C ALA A 204 -5.35 19.70 -40.75
N SER A 205 -5.98 19.65 -41.93
CA SER A 205 -7.20 20.42 -42.23
C SER A 205 -8.41 20.02 -41.38
N GLU A 206 -8.43 18.79 -40.87
CA GLU A 206 -9.45 18.28 -39.97
C GLU A 206 -9.28 18.79 -38.52
N SER A 207 -8.12 19.38 -38.19
CA SER A 207 -7.81 19.86 -36.85
C SER A 207 -8.32 21.28 -36.60
N ASP A 208 -8.88 21.49 -35.41
CA ASP A 208 -9.25 22.83 -34.92
C ASP A 208 -8.03 23.66 -34.48
N GLY A 209 -6.84 23.07 -34.44
CA GLY A 209 -5.61 23.71 -33.98
C GLY A 209 -5.59 23.93 -32.45
N ILE A 210 -4.46 24.40 -31.94
CA ILE A 210 -4.28 24.72 -30.52
C ILE A 210 -3.67 26.12 -30.37
N LYS A 211 -4.15 26.88 -29.37
CA LYS A 211 -3.52 28.15 -29.00
C LYS A 211 -2.16 27.89 -28.36
N LEU A 212 -1.19 28.76 -28.62
CA LEU A 212 0.16 28.61 -28.07
C LEU A 212 0.18 28.57 -26.52
N SER A 213 -0.73 29.30 -25.86
CA SER A 213 -0.88 29.26 -24.40
C SER A 213 -1.32 27.86 -23.91
N HIS A 214 -2.32 27.25 -24.56
CA HIS A 214 -2.78 25.91 -24.23
C HIS A 214 -1.72 24.85 -24.58
N PHE A 215 -0.96 25.06 -25.66
CA PHE A 215 0.14 24.20 -26.04
C PHE A 215 1.25 24.17 -24.97
N SER A 216 1.57 25.33 -24.38
CA SER A 216 2.52 25.39 -23.27
C SER A 216 2.05 24.59 -22.05
N SER A 217 0.75 24.69 -21.69
CA SER A 217 0.17 23.88 -20.61
C SER A 217 0.20 22.39 -20.95
N LYS A 218 -0.17 22.01 -22.19
CA LYS A 218 -0.11 20.62 -22.67
C LYS A 218 1.29 20.02 -22.53
N ILE A 219 2.35 20.79 -22.86
CA ILE A 219 3.74 20.35 -22.66
C ILE A 219 4.02 20.08 -21.18
N GLN A 220 3.62 20.99 -20.29
CA GLN A 220 3.86 20.84 -18.85
C GLN A 220 3.12 19.63 -18.28
N ASP A 221 1.84 19.47 -18.64
CA ASP A 221 1.01 18.36 -18.16
C ASP A 221 1.56 17.01 -18.64
N LEU A 222 1.93 16.92 -19.92
CA LEU A 222 2.54 15.72 -20.49
C LEU A 222 3.91 15.42 -19.85
N TRP A 223 4.76 16.43 -19.68
CA TRP A 223 6.07 16.27 -19.06
C TRP A 223 5.97 15.80 -17.61
N ASN A 224 5.05 16.39 -16.84
CA ASN A 224 4.81 15.96 -15.47
C ASN A 224 4.31 14.51 -15.42
N ALA A 225 3.37 14.13 -16.29
CA ALA A 225 2.88 12.75 -16.37
C ALA A 225 3.99 11.76 -16.71
N LEU A 226 4.91 12.11 -17.61
CA LEU A 226 6.08 11.29 -17.94
C LEU A 226 7.02 11.10 -16.76
N LEU A 227 7.31 12.15 -16.00
CA LEU A 227 8.18 12.06 -14.82
C LEU A 227 7.61 11.13 -13.74
N TYR A 228 6.27 11.05 -13.62
CA TYR A 228 5.61 10.11 -12.71
C TYR A 228 5.69 8.66 -13.21
N GLU A 229 5.82 8.42 -14.51
CA GLU A 229 5.82 7.09 -15.14
C GLU A 229 7.22 6.47 -15.35
N ASN A 230 8.15 6.73 -14.43
CA ASN A 230 9.56 6.32 -14.55
C ASN A 230 9.78 4.79 -14.65
N PHE A 231 8.83 3.99 -14.15
CA PHE A 231 8.92 2.53 -14.17
C PHE A 231 8.93 1.96 -15.59
N VAL A 232 7.95 2.33 -16.43
CA VAL A 232 7.71 1.71 -17.74
C VAL A 232 8.91 1.94 -18.69
N PHE A 233 9.55 3.11 -18.61
CA PHE A 233 10.66 3.47 -19.49
C PHE A 233 11.94 2.69 -19.22
N SER A 234 12.06 2.02 -18.08
CA SER A 234 13.21 1.16 -17.76
C SER A 234 13.20 -0.20 -18.48
N PHE A 235 12.09 -0.54 -19.15
CA PHE A 235 11.91 -1.81 -19.83
C PHE A 235 11.92 -1.65 -21.35
N LYS A 236 12.35 -2.70 -22.04
CA LYS A 236 12.37 -2.77 -23.50
C LYS A 236 10.97 -2.80 -24.09
N ASN A 237 10.06 -3.57 -23.49
CA ASN A 237 8.68 -3.71 -23.97
C ASN A 237 7.74 -4.22 -22.86
N THR A 238 6.43 -4.26 -23.14
CA THR A 238 5.40 -4.74 -22.19
C THR A 238 5.60 -6.19 -21.78
N GLN A 239 6.14 -7.05 -22.66
CA GLN A 239 6.39 -8.45 -22.29
C GLN A 239 7.42 -8.52 -21.15
N GLU A 240 8.48 -7.73 -21.23
CA GLU A 240 9.47 -7.62 -20.16
C GLU A 240 8.85 -7.12 -18.85
N ILE A 241 7.95 -6.14 -18.92
CA ILE A 241 7.19 -5.63 -17.75
C ILE A 241 6.33 -6.73 -17.11
N SER A 242 5.58 -7.48 -17.93
CA SER A 242 4.76 -8.60 -17.47
C SER A 242 5.61 -9.64 -16.73
N VAL A 243 6.76 -10.03 -17.31
CA VAL A 243 7.67 -11.00 -16.70
C VAL A 243 8.24 -10.47 -15.39
N TYR A 244 8.65 -9.18 -15.36
CA TYR A 244 9.14 -8.54 -14.15
C TYR A 244 8.11 -8.51 -13.03
N ARG A 245 6.86 -8.14 -13.33
CA ARG A 245 5.75 -8.14 -12.34
C ARG A 245 5.50 -9.53 -11.76
N LYS A 246 5.52 -10.57 -12.59
CA LYS A 246 5.42 -11.97 -12.11
C LYS A 246 6.56 -12.32 -11.15
N LEU A 247 7.79 -11.92 -11.48
CA LEU A 247 8.94 -12.09 -10.61
C LEU A 247 8.79 -11.33 -9.28
N GLU A 248 8.25 -10.11 -9.29
CA GLU A 248 7.96 -9.35 -8.07
C GLU A 248 6.92 -10.06 -7.18
N VAL A 249 5.89 -10.66 -7.77
CA VAL A 249 4.91 -11.47 -7.03
C VAL A 249 5.58 -12.68 -6.37
N GLN A 250 6.43 -13.42 -7.09
CA GLN A 250 7.17 -14.55 -6.51
C GLN A 250 8.13 -14.09 -5.40
N TYR A 251 8.80 -12.96 -5.58
CA TYR A 251 9.61 -12.35 -4.54
C TYR A 251 8.79 -11.97 -3.30
N GLY A 252 7.56 -11.47 -3.49
CA GLY A 252 6.59 -11.28 -2.41
C GLY A 252 6.30 -12.57 -1.64
N ASN A 253 6.04 -13.67 -2.35
CA ASN A 253 5.79 -14.98 -1.73
C ASN A 253 7.01 -15.49 -0.93
N TRP A 254 8.22 -15.38 -1.49
CA TRP A 254 9.45 -15.81 -0.81
C TRP A 254 9.73 -14.99 0.45
N THR A 255 9.59 -13.65 0.37
CA THR A 255 9.79 -12.77 1.53
C THR A 255 8.72 -13.00 2.60
N TRP A 256 7.47 -13.26 2.20
CA TRP A 256 6.40 -13.62 3.12
C TRP A 256 6.70 -14.93 3.86
N ALA A 257 7.15 -15.97 3.15
CA ALA A 257 7.51 -17.24 3.77
C ALA A 257 8.64 -17.09 4.82
N LEU A 258 9.64 -16.26 4.55
CA LEU A 258 10.68 -15.91 5.52
C LEU A 258 10.11 -15.18 6.74
N ARG A 259 9.25 -14.18 6.54
CA ARG A 259 8.62 -13.41 7.63
C ARG A 259 7.74 -14.30 8.50
N SER A 260 6.90 -15.14 7.89
CA SER A 260 5.99 -16.03 8.59
C SER A 260 6.73 -17.04 9.46
N GLU A 261 7.80 -17.65 8.95
CA GLU A 261 8.62 -18.56 9.75
C GLU A 261 9.33 -17.82 10.89
N MET A 262 9.88 -16.64 10.61
CA MET A 262 10.54 -15.84 11.62
C MET A 262 9.59 -15.44 12.76
N LEU A 263 8.37 -15.02 12.42
CA LEU A 263 7.33 -14.71 13.40
C LEU A 263 6.98 -15.93 14.27
N THR A 264 6.94 -17.12 13.67
CA THR A 264 6.72 -18.38 14.40
C THR A 264 7.86 -18.66 15.39
N ILE A 265 9.11 -18.44 14.97
CA ILE A 265 10.29 -18.57 15.84
C ILE A 265 10.24 -17.54 16.96
N GLU A 266 9.93 -16.28 16.66
CA GLU A 266 9.81 -15.19 17.62
C GLU A 266 8.76 -15.50 18.69
N ASN A 267 7.54 -15.88 18.28
CA ASN A 267 6.44 -16.25 19.17
C ASN A 267 6.78 -17.45 20.08
N ARG A 268 7.64 -18.37 19.63
CA ARG A 268 8.12 -19.48 20.44
C ARG A 268 9.20 -19.07 21.45
N LEU A 269 9.98 -18.03 21.15
CA LEU A 269 11.07 -17.55 21.99
C LEU A 269 10.59 -16.57 23.07
N HIS A 270 9.60 -15.73 22.78
CA HIS A 270 9.03 -14.77 23.74
C HIS A 270 8.65 -15.41 25.10
N PRO A 271 7.83 -16.47 25.15
CA PRO A 271 7.47 -17.11 26.43
C PRO A 271 8.67 -17.71 27.16
N GLN A 272 9.71 -18.15 26.44
CA GLN A 272 10.90 -18.73 27.06
C GLN A 272 11.78 -17.65 27.72
N ILE A 273 11.83 -16.46 27.12
CA ILE A 273 12.48 -15.27 27.70
C ILE A 273 11.69 -14.81 28.92
N GLU A 274 10.37 -14.70 28.83
CA GLU A 274 9.52 -14.27 29.95
C GLU A 274 9.63 -15.18 31.17
N ASN A 275 9.75 -16.49 30.93
CA ASN A 275 9.95 -17.51 31.96
C ASN A 275 11.41 -17.62 32.46
N GLY A 276 12.33 -16.78 31.96
CA GLY A 276 13.72 -16.71 32.42
C GLY A 276 14.60 -17.89 32.00
N LYS A 277 14.22 -18.63 30.94
CA LYS A 277 15.00 -19.77 30.42
C LYS A 277 16.08 -19.33 29.43
N LEU A 278 15.97 -18.13 28.85
CA LEU A 278 16.87 -17.61 27.83
C LEU A 278 17.35 -16.20 28.22
N ASP A 279 18.65 -16.09 28.51
CA ASP A 279 19.28 -14.83 28.94
C ASP A 279 20.11 -14.12 27.86
N LYS A 280 20.28 -14.79 26.70
CA LYS A 280 21.01 -14.28 25.53
C LYS A 280 20.61 -15.07 24.28
N ILE A 281 20.40 -14.39 23.17
CA ILE A 281 20.14 -15.01 21.86
C ILE A 281 21.20 -14.54 20.86
N GLU A 282 21.77 -15.49 20.11
CA GLU A 282 22.77 -15.21 19.07
C GLU A 282 22.14 -15.34 17.68
N VAL A 283 22.63 -14.54 16.72
CA VAL A 283 22.20 -14.62 15.31
C VAL A 283 22.40 -16.03 14.74
N SER A 284 23.46 -16.72 15.18
CA SER A 284 23.77 -18.10 14.79
C SER A 284 22.64 -19.08 15.16
N TYR A 285 21.96 -18.87 16.28
CA TYR A 285 20.82 -19.69 16.69
C TYR A 285 19.61 -19.44 15.79
N LEU A 286 19.24 -18.17 15.58
CA LEU A 286 18.13 -17.79 14.69
C LEU A 286 18.37 -18.27 13.26
N SER A 287 19.61 -18.12 12.76
CA SER A 287 20.02 -18.61 11.45
C SER A 287 19.90 -20.13 11.32
N LYS A 288 20.23 -20.87 12.39
CA LYS A 288 20.06 -22.33 12.42
C LYS A 288 18.58 -22.72 12.36
N GLU A 289 17.72 -22.07 13.13
CA GLU A 289 16.27 -22.34 13.11
C GLU A 289 15.66 -22.01 11.74
N MET A 290 16.05 -20.89 11.13
CA MET A 290 15.58 -20.47 9.81
C MET A 290 16.20 -21.24 8.64
N SER A 291 17.30 -21.97 8.87
CA SER A 291 18.14 -22.54 7.80
C SER A 291 17.34 -23.42 6.81
N LYS A 292 16.38 -24.19 7.32
CA LYS A 292 15.55 -25.07 6.49
C LYS A 292 14.70 -24.27 5.49
N THR A 293 14.02 -23.24 5.98
CA THR A 293 13.14 -22.38 5.16
C THR A 293 13.96 -21.56 4.17
N TYR A 294 15.10 -21.02 4.60
CA TYR A 294 15.97 -20.26 3.71
C TYR A 294 16.57 -21.11 2.58
N GLU A 295 17.03 -22.33 2.88
CA GLU A 295 17.52 -23.25 1.84
C GLU A 295 16.42 -23.75 0.91
N GLN A 296 15.19 -23.88 1.39
CA GLN A 296 14.05 -24.17 0.53
C GLN A 296 13.80 -23.01 -0.45
N ILE A 297 13.79 -21.77 0.03
CA ILE A 297 13.56 -20.59 -0.80
C ILE A 297 14.68 -20.41 -1.83
N LYS A 298 15.95 -20.65 -1.48
CA LYS A 298 17.05 -20.64 -2.46
C LYS A 298 16.82 -21.62 -3.61
N LYS A 299 16.29 -22.82 -3.31
CA LYS A 299 15.96 -23.81 -4.33
C LYS A 299 14.80 -23.35 -5.19
N GLU A 300 13.74 -22.80 -4.59
CA GLU A 300 12.59 -22.25 -5.32
C GLU A 300 12.99 -21.10 -6.23
N ILE A 301 13.88 -20.20 -5.79
CA ILE A 301 14.46 -19.14 -6.62
C ILE A 301 15.21 -19.75 -7.80
N THR A 302 16.11 -20.70 -7.54
CA THR A 302 16.91 -21.35 -8.59
C THR A 302 16.02 -22.04 -9.62
N ASP A 303 15.01 -22.77 -9.16
CA ASP A 303 14.03 -23.47 -10.00
C ASP A 303 13.23 -22.48 -10.88
N TYR A 304 12.75 -21.38 -10.28
CA TYR A 304 12.03 -20.34 -11.01
C TYR A 304 12.87 -19.73 -12.14
N PHE A 305 14.14 -19.41 -11.89
CA PHE A 305 15.01 -18.83 -12.92
C PHE A 305 15.46 -19.83 -13.99
N GLU A 306 15.44 -21.14 -13.72
CA GLU A 306 15.95 -22.16 -14.64
C GLU A 306 14.84 -22.81 -15.49
N ASN A 307 13.64 -22.98 -14.92
CA ASN A 307 12.57 -23.78 -15.50
C ASN A 307 11.36 -22.96 -15.99
N ASP A 308 11.29 -21.65 -15.72
CA ASP A 308 10.21 -20.80 -16.23
C ASP A 308 10.30 -20.62 -17.77
N ALA A 309 9.14 -20.44 -18.40
CA ALA A 309 9.04 -20.24 -19.85
C ALA A 309 9.78 -18.98 -20.33
N ASP A 310 9.85 -17.95 -19.47
CA ASP A 310 10.45 -16.65 -19.76
C ASP A 310 11.92 -16.55 -19.23
N LYS A 311 12.60 -17.68 -19.00
CA LYS A 311 13.96 -17.73 -18.42
C LYS A 311 15.01 -16.84 -19.10
N GLU A 312 14.93 -16.67 -20.42
CA GLU A 312 15.86 -15.83 -21.19
C GLU A 312 15.71 -14.34 -20.84
N LEU A 313 14.49 -13.91 -20.50
CA LEU A 313 14.22 -12.54 -20.03
C LEU A 313 14.54 -12.40 -18.54
N LEU A 314 14.28 -13.43 -17.74
CA LEU A 314 14.50 -13.40 -16.28
C LEU A 314 15.99 -13.33 -15.89
N VAL A 315 16.88 -13.92 -16.69
CA VAL A 315 18.31 -14.07 -16.35
C VAL A 315 18.99 -12.75 -15.96
N GLN A 316 18.55 -11.63 -16.56
CA GLN A 316 19.12 -10.30 -16.29
C GLN A 316 18.86 -9.81 -14.85
N TRP A 317 17.81 -10.29 -14.18
CA TRP A 317 17.47 -9.89 -12.81
C TRP A 317 17.90 -10.91 -11.76
N ARG A 318 18.37 -12.09 -12.15
CA ARG A 318 18.75 -13.19 -11.25
C ARG A 318 19.66 -12.73 -10.11
N GLY A 319 20.83 -12.19 -10.45
CA GLY A 319 21.80 -11.77 -9.43
C GLY A 319 21.29 -10.66 -8.51
N ARG A 320 20.44 -9.76 -9.01
CA ARG A 320 19.82 -8.71 -8.19
C ARG A 320 18.85 -9.31 -7.18
N PHE A 321 17.98 -10.22 -7.59
CA PHE A 321 16.97 -10.81 -6.70
C PHE A 321 17.57 -11.83 -5.72
N GLU A 322 18.59 -12.59 -6.13
CA GLU A 322 19.35 -13.47 -5.22
C GLU A 322 20.00 -12.66 -4.10
N ASN A 323 20.65 -11.53 -4.43
CA ASN A 323 21.19 -10.62 -3.43
C ASN A 323 20.09 -9.97 -2.58
N LYS A 324 18.99 -9.51 -3.19
CA LYS A 324 17.87 -8.86 -2.50
C LYS A 324 17.21 -9.79 -1.46
N ILE A 325 17.05 -11.08 -1.77
CA ILE A 325 16.55 -12.09 -0.81
C ILE A 325 17.57 -12.32 0.31
N LYS A 326 18.86 -12.39 -0.03
CA LYS A 326 19.92 -12.60 0.95
C LYS A 326 19.99 -11.44 1.94
N ASP A 327 20.01 -10.20 1.44
CA ASP A 327 20.06 -8.99 2.26
C ASP A 327 18.81 -8.93 3.16
N PHE A 328 17.63 -9.21 2.60
CA PHE A 328 16.39 -9.29 3.36
C PHE A 328 16.44 -10.34 4.48
N TYR A 329 17.02 -11.51 4.22
CA TYR A 329 17.21 -12.55 5.23
C TYR A 329 18.16 -12.12 6.37
N GLU A 330 19.29 -11.50 6.04
CA GLU A 330 20.27 -11.00 7.02
C GLU A 330 19.70 -9.87 7.88
N GLU A 331 18.92 -8.99 7.27
CA GLU A 331 18.21 -7.90 7.92
C GLU A 331 17.12 -8.42 8.87
N LEU A 332 16.31 -9.38 8.42
CA LEU A 332 15.28 -10.02 9.24
C LEU A 332 15.87 -10.69 10.50
N LEU A 333 17.01 -11.38 10.36
CA LEU A 333 17.72 -11.99 11.48
C LEU A 333 18.21 -10.94 12.49
N THR A 334 18.81 -9.87 12.00
CA THR A 334 19.35 -8.80 12.84
C THR A 334 18.22 -8.06 13.56
N GLY A 335 17.12 -7.76 12.85
CA GLY A 335 15.96 -7.08 13.39
C GLY A 335 15.29 -7.84 14.52
N VAL A 336 15.01 -9.14 14.34
CA VAL A 336 14.39 -9.96 15.39
C VAL A 336 15.33 -10.17 16.57
N LYS A 337 16.64 -10.33 16.33
CA LYS A 337 17.62 -10.37 17.42
C LYS A 337 17.54 -9.12 18.29
N ARG A 338 17.52 -7.93 17.69
CA ARG A 338 17.44 -6.66 18.42
C ARG A 338 16.20 -6.62 19.31
N LYS A 339 15.03 -6.95 18.76
CA LYS A 339 13.76 -7.02 19.50
C LYS A 339 13.83 -7.98 20.69
N LEU A 340 14.35 -9.20 20.49
CA LEU A 340 14.46 -10.19 21.55
C LEU A 340 15.47 -9.77 22.64
N ASP A 341 16.58 -9.13 22.27
CA ASP A 341 17.55 -8.60 23.23
C ASP A 341 16.93 -7.48 24.09
N GLU A 342 16.11 -6.61 23.50
CA GLU A 342 15.37 -5.58 24.23
C GLU A 342 14.43 -6.19 25.28
N VAL A 343 13.66 -7.22 24.92
CA VAL A 343 12.79 -7.94 25.86
C VAL A 343 13.59 -8.62 26.98
N ILE A 344 14.73 -9.22 26.65
CA ILE A 344 15.65 -9.81 27.66
C ILE A 344 16.16 -8.71 28.61
N GLN A 345 16.54 -7.54 28.10
CA GLN A 345 17.00 -6.42 28.92
C GLN A 345 15.90 -5.90 29.85
N GLN A 346 14.68 -5.72 29.34
CA GLN A 346 13.52 -5.33 30.14
C GLN A 346 13.25 -6.34 31.27
N LYS A 347 13.30 -7.64 30.97
CA LYS A 347 13.11 -8.68 31.98
C LYS A 347 14.18 -8.62 33.08
N LYS A 348 15.45 -8.41 32.70
CA LYS A 348 16.55 -8.24 33.67
C LYS A 348 16.36 -6.99 34.53
N ALA A 349 15.84 -5.91 33.97
CA ALA A 349 15.51 -4.69 34.71
C ALA A 349 14.37 -4.93 35.72
N CYS A 350 13.27 -5.56 35.30
CA CYS A 350 12.16 -5.92 36.18
C CYS A 350 12.61 -6.82 37.34
N LYS A 351 13.46 -7.82 37.08
CA LYS A 351 13.97 -8.70 38.13
C LYS A 351 14.78 -7.94 39.20
N LYS A 352 15.65 -7.02 38.77
CA LYS A 352 16.40 -6.16 39.71
C LYS A 352 15.48 -5.25 40.52
N LEU A 353 14.40 -4.78 39.92
CA LEU A 353 13.42 -3.93 40.58
C LEU A 353 12.59 -4.72 41.61
N ASP A 354 12.17 -5.93 41.26
CA ASP A 354 11.51 -6.87 42.18
C ASP A 354 12.41 -7.26 43.37
N GLU A 355 13.72 -7.48 43.14
CA GLU A 355 14.69 -7.75 44.21
C GLU A 355 14.81 -6.57 45.19
N LYS A 356 14.76 -5.32 44.69
CA LYS A 356 14.77 -4.12 45.53
C LYS A 356 13.40 -3.78 46.14
N LYS A 357 12.30 -4.31 45.60
CA LYS A 357 10.93 -4.01 46.03
C LYS A 357 10.71 -4.30 47.52
N THR A 358 11.19 -5.44 48.01
CA THR A 358 11.09 -5.79 49.43
C THR A 358 11.87 -4.83 50.33
N ASP A 359 13.03 -4.36 49.88
CA ASP A 359 13.82 -3.38 50.63
C ASP A 359 13.10 -2.03 50.67
N PHE A 360 12.48 -1.63 49.56
CA PHE A 360 11.66 -0.41 49.48
C PHE A 360 10.39 -0.49 50.32
N GLU A 361 9.64 -1.61 50.27
CA GLU A 361 8.46 -1.83 51.09
C GLU A 361 8.80 -1.76 52.59
N ASN A 362 9.93 -2.33 52.99
CA ASN A 362 10.40 -2.28 54.37
C ASN A 362 10.82 -0.86 54.79
N LYS A 363 11.56 -0.12 53.95
CA LYS A 363 11.95 1.28 54.20
C LYS A 363 10.70 2.18 54.29
N LEU A 364 9.76 2.02 53.37
CA LEU A 364 8.48 2.75 53.34
C LEU A 364 7.66 2.49 54.60
N LEU A 365 7.56 1.22 55.02
CA LEU A 365 6.85 0.86 56.25
C LEU A 365 7.50 1.46 57.50
N GLN A 366 8.83 1.53 57.54
CA GLN A 366 9.56 2.10 58.67
C GLN A 366 9.37 3.62 58.74
N GLU A 367 9.57 4.33 57.63
CA GLU A 367 9.46 5.79 57.59
C GLU A 367 8.02 6.28 57.72
N SER A 368 7.04 5.56 57.15
CA SER A 368 5.62 5.87 57.37
C SER A 368 5.22 5.72 58.85
N LYS A 369 5.78 4.75 59.58
CA LYS A 369 5.61 4.63 61.03
C LYS A 369 6.21 5.83 61.77
N GLU A 370 7.39 6.29 61.37
CA GLU A 370 8.05 7.46 61.97
C GLU A 370 7.29 8.75 61.70
N LEU A 371 6.79 8.95 60.48
CA LEU A 371 5.95 10.08 60.10
C LEU A 371 4.62 10.06 60.86
N ALA A 372 3.94 8.90 60.92
CA ALA A 372 2.73 8.73 61.70
C ALA A 372 2.97 8.98 63.20
N HIS A 373 4.15 8.65 63.72
CA HIS A 373 4.52 8.94 65.11
C HIS A 373 4.75 10.43 65.35
N LYS A 374 5.41 11.14 64.43
CA LYS A 374 5.60 12.61 64.48
C LYS A 374 4.28 13.37 64.39
N LEU A 375 3.36 12.90 63.56
CA LEU A 375 2.05 13.54 63.34
C LEU A 375 1.04 13.19 64.44
N ARG A 376 1.27 12.13 65.22
CA ARG A 376 0.40 11.71 66.32
C ARG A 376 0.41 12.75 67.45
N GLY A 377 -0.60 13.63 67.41
CA GLY A 377 -0.89 14.61 68.46
C GLY A 377 -0.48 16.05 68.16
N ALA A 378 0.18 16.31 67.02
CA ALA A 378 0.75 17.63 66.72
C ALA A 378 -0.08 18.49 65.73
N ILE A 379 -0.91 17.90 64.86
CA ILE A 379 -1.60 18.64 63.78
C ILE A 379 -3.08 18.20 63.70
N LYS A 380 -3.99 19.17 63.60
CA LYS A 380 -5.46 18.99 63.49
C LYS A 380 -6.04 19.46 62.15
N ASP A 381 -5.21 20.06 61.30
CA ASP A 381 -5.61 20.62 60.00
C ASP A 381 -5.27 19.64 58.87
N GLU A 382 -6.25 19.38 58.02
CA GLU A 382 -6.23 18.35 56.98
C GLU A 382 -5.40 18.79 55.76
N GLU A 383 -5.39 20.10 55.46
CA GLU A 383 -4.58 20.68 54.38
C GLU A 383 -3.08 20.63 54.68
N GLU A 384 -2.70 20.88 55.94
CA GLU A 384 -1.30 20.85 56.39
C GLU A 384 -0.76 19.41 56.44
N LEU A 385 -1.62 18.44 56.76
CA LEU A 385 -1.33 17.00 56.67
C LEU A 385 -1.10 16.56 55.22
N LYS A 386 -1.91 17.05 54.28
CA LYS A 386 -1.77 16.76 52.86
C LYS A 386 -0.48 17.35 52.29
N MET A 387 -0.15 18.61 52.61
CA MET A 387 1.12 19.21 52.17
C MET A 387 2.35 18.46 52.70
N GLN A 388 2.33 18.03 53.97
CA GLN A 388 3.42 17.24 54.55
C GLN A 388 3.55 15.87 53.87
N PHE A 389 2.42 15.21 53.59
CA PHE A 389 2.41 13.95 52.85
C PHE A 389 2.95 14.13 51.43
N ASP A 390 2.43 15.09 50.67
CA ASP A 390 2.81 15.33 49.28
C ASP A 390 4.30 15.70 49.16
N PHE A 391 4.83 16.51 50.09
CA PHE A 391 6.27 16.86 50.14
C PHE A 391 7.15 15.64 50.38
N VAL A 392 6.79 14.80 51.37
CA VAL A 392 7.55 13.59 51.68
C VAL A 392 7.44 12.58 50.54
N TRP A 393 6.25 12.42 49.97
CA TRP A 393 5.98 11.51 48.85
C TRP A 393 6.73 11.90 47.58
N SER A 394 6.75 13.19 47.22
CA SER A 394 7.45 13.68 46.01
C SER A 394 8.97 13.53 46.12
N HIS A 395 9.56 13.83 47.28
CA HIS A 395 10.98 13.57 47.53
C HIS A 395 11.33 12.09 47.40
N TRP A 396 10.44 11.19 47.86
CA TRP A 396 10.63 9.75 47.74
C TRP A 396 10.52 9.24 46.31
N VAL A 397 9.56 9.75 45.53
CA VAL A 397 9.42 9.40 44.11
C VAL A 397 10.68 9.82 43.32
N GLU A 398 11.27 10.97 43.64
CA GLU A 398 12.55 11.39 43.06
C GLU A 398 13.73 10.48 43.44
N GLU A 399 13.88 10.11 44.72
CA GLU A 399 14.95 9.19 45.16
C GLU A 399 14.80 7.80 44.52
N LEU A 400 13.55 7.35 44.26
CA LEU A 400 13.25 6.05 43.66
C LEU A 400 13.45 6.01 42.14
N THR A 401 13.29 7.14 41.46
CA THR A 401 13.40 7.23 39.98
C THR A 401 14.78 7.68 39.50
N SER A 402 15.72 7.98 40.40
CA SER A 402 17.04 8.50 40.04
C SER A 402 17.92 7.53 39.22
N ASP A 403 17.72 6.22 39.40
CA ASP A 403 18.48 5.16 38.70
C ASP A 403 17.76 4.64 37.43
N THR A 404 16.50 5.02 37.21
CA THR A 404 15.73 4.59 36.05
C THR A 404 15.95 5.55 34.89
N LYS A 405 16.58 5.08 33.81
CA LYS A 405 16.53 5.80 32.54
C LYS A 405 15.06 5.92 32.11
N PRO A 406 14.58 7.10 31.70
CA PRO A 406 13.33 7.20 30.99
C PRO A 406 13.37 6.23 29.80
N ILE A 407 12.24 5.61 29.50
CA ILE A 407 12.08 4.91 28.23
C ILE A 407 12.34 5.98 27.18
N GLU A 408 13.49 5.92 26.49
CA GLU A 408 13.70 6.72 25.29
C GLU A 408 12.55 6.34 24.35
N ASP A 409 11.77 7.34 23.93
CA ASP A 409 10.80 7.16 22.86
C ASP A 409 11.50 6.39 21.75
N ILE A 410 10.85 5.31 21.30
CA ILE A 410 11.35 4.47 20.22
C ILE A 410 11.63 5.41 19.05
N ASN A 411 12.91 5.68 18.77
CA ASN A 411 13.28 6.51 17.65
C ASN A 411 13.11 5.70 16.38
N LEU A 412 11.88 5.75 15.86
CA LEU A 412 11.40 5.17 14.61
C LEU A 412 12.11 5.75 13.35
N GLU A 413 13.04 6.70 13.50
CA GLU A 413 13.82 7.26 12.39
C GLU A 413 14.77 6.25 11.73
N GLU A 414 15.30 5.25 12.44
CA GLU A 414 16.16 4.22 11.83
C GLU A 414 15.38 3.19 10.96
N ASP A 415 14.06 3.07 11.15
CA ASP A 415 13.19 2.20 10.33
C ASP A 415 12.73 2.88 9.02
N GLN A 416 13.18 4.11 8.72
CA GLN A 416 12.79 4.90 7.53
C GLN A 416 13.18 4.29 6.18
N SER A 417 14.07 3.29 6.09
CA SER A 417 14.50 2.73 4.80
C SER A 417 13.65 1.54 4.30
N PHE A 418 12.71 1.05 5.11
CA PHE A 418 12.18 -0.31 4.94
C PHE A 418 11.13 -0.49 3.84
N CYS A 419 10.39 0.53 3.44
CA CYS A 419 9.34 0.40 2.45
C CYS A 419 9.20 1.69 1.65
N LYS A 420 9.47 1.66 0.34
CA LYS A 420 9.10 2.76 -0.56
C LYS A 420 8.12 2.25 -1.61
N GLY A 421 7.05 3.01 -1.83
CA GLY A 421 6.03 2.72 -2.85
C GLY A 421 4.92 1.81 -2.33
N SER A 422 4.34 0.94 -3.17
CA SER A 422 3.19 0.10 -2.78
C SER A 422 3.43 -0.76 -1.52
N SER A 423 4.68 -1.02 -1.15
CA SER A 423 5.03 -1.72 0.09
C SER A 423 4.81 -0.90 1.37
N SER A 424 4.94 0.44 1.34
CA SER A 424 4.72 1.29 2.53
C SER A 424 3.24 1.39 2.87
N ALA A 425 2.37 1.48 1.86
CA ALA A 425 0.93 1.47 2.05
C ALA A 425 0.41 0.13 2.62
N VAL A 426 0.97 -1.01 2.20
CA VAL A 426 0.64 -2.32 2.77
C VAL A 426 1.01 -2.36 4.25
N VAL A 427 2.26 -2.01 4.59
CA VAL A 427 2.72 -2.01 5.99
C VAL A 427 1.93 -1.03 6.85
N PHE A 428 1.61 0.15 6.31
CA PHE A 428 0.81 1.14 7.03
C PHE A 428 -0.62 0.64 7.28
N GLY A 429 -1.23 0.02 6.27
CA GLY A 429 -2.54 -0.62 6.38
C GLY A 429 -2.55 -1.73 7.43
N GLU A 430 -1.51 -2.58 7.46
CA GLU A 430 -1.35 -3.63 8.47
C GLU A 430 -1.24 -3.05 9.90
N ILE A 431 -0.43 -2.00 10.10
CA ILE A 431 -0.29 -1.34 11.41
C ILE A 431 -1.62 -0.75 11.88
N ILE A 432 -2.36 -0.11 10.97
CA ILE A 432 -3.70 0.43 11.27
C ILE A 432 -4.63 -0.71 11.68
N CYS A 433 -4.64 -1.82 10.94
CA CYS A 433 -5.49 -2.99 11.24
C CYS A 433 -5.14 -3.63 12.59
N GLU A 434 -3.86 -3.81 12.91
CA GLU A 434 -3.43 -4.36 14.20
C GLU A 434 -3.87 -3.49 15.38
N LYS A 435 -3.76 -2.16 15.25
CA LYS A 435 -4.25 -1.24 16.28
C LYS A 435 -5.77 -1.24 16.38
N LEU A 436 -6.47 -1.26 15.24
CA LEU A 436 -7.94 -1.29 15.19
C LEU A 436 -8.49 -2.57 15.80
N LYS A 437 -7.82 -3.72 15.60
CA LYS A 437 -8.24 -5.03 16.10
C LYS A 437 -8.51 -5.00 17.60
N VAL A 438 -7.57 -4.49 18.39
CA VAL A 438 -7.70 -4.44 19.85
C VAL A 438 -8.91 -3.61 20.26
N SER A 439 -9.05 -2.39 19.72
CA SER A 439 -10.18 -1.52 20.07
C SER A 439 -11.51 -2.03 19.54
N ALA A 440 -11.54 -2.67 18.36
CA ALA A 440 -12.73 -3.23 17.76
C ALA A 440 -13.25 -4.41 18.60
N VAL A 441 -12.38 -5.32 19.02
CA VAL A 441 -12.76 -6.45 19.90
C VAL A 441 -13.33 -5.92 21.21
N GLU A 442 -12.71 -4.91 21.80
CA GLU A 442 -13.20 -4.30 23.05
C GLU A 442 -14.58 -3.65 22.85
N ALA A 443 -14.77 -2.87 21.78
CA ALA A 443 -16.04 -2.21 21.48
C ALA A 443 -17.17 -3.23 21.23
N VAL A 444 -16.90 -4.29 20.46
CA VAL A 444 -17.86 -5.38 20.22
C VAL A 444 -18.21 -6.07 21.54
N CYS A 445 -17.23 -6.36 22.40
CA CYS A 445 -17.47 -6.99 23.69
C CYS A 445 -18.35 -6.12 24.60
N ASN A 446 -18.07 -4.81 24.66
CA ASN A 446 -18.82 -3.86 25.46
C ASN A 446 -20.26 -3.73 24.97
N GLN A 447 -20.46 -3.56 23.66
CA GLN A 447 -21.79 -3.45 23.07
C GLN A 447 -22.60 -4.74 23.28
N THR A 448 -21.95 -5.90 23.12
CA THR A 448 -22.59 -7.21 23.37
C THR A 448 -23.01 -7.37 24.82
N ALA A 449 -22.21 -6.88 25.79
CA ALA A 449 -22.60 -6.90 27.19
C ALA A 449 -23.84 -6.02 27.47
N VAL A 450 -23.92 -4.85 26.84
CA VAL A 450 -25.08 -3.94 26.94
C VAL A 450 -26.34 -4.59 26.37
N ASP A 451 -26.25 -5.15 25.17
CA ASP A 451 -27.40 -5.77 24.51
C ASP A 451 -27.87 -7.03 25.23
N LEU A 452 -26.94 -7.84 25.74
CA LEU A 452 -27.26 -9.00 26.58
C LEU A 452 -27.89 -8.60 27.91
N ALA A 453 -27.42 -7.52 28.55
CA ALA A 453 -28.06 -6.99 29.75
C ALA A 453 -29.49 -6.50 29.46
N GLY A 454 -29.70 -5.83 28.32
CA GLY A 454 -31.03 -5.44 27.85
C GLY A 454 -31.95 -6.66 27.64
N GLU A 455 -31.43 -7.70 27.01
CA GLU A 455 -32.16 -8.94 26.75
C GLU A 455 -32.53 -9.68 28.06
N LEU A 456 -31.61 -9.73 29.01
CA LEU A 456 -31.82 -10.31 30.34
C LEU A 456 -32.87 -9.53 31.13
N LYS A 457 -32.86 -8.20 31.09
CA LYS A 457 -33.89 -7.37 31.74
C LYS A 457 -35.28 -7.62 31.17
N CYS A 458 -35.40 -7.81 29.86
CA CYS A 458 -36.69 -8.00 29.22
C CYS A 458 -37.28 -9.39 29.47
N ASN A 459 -36.43 -10.44 29.50
CA ASN A 459 -36.90 -11.82 29.45
C ASN A 459 -36.65 -12.64 30.72
N PHE A 460 -35.77 -12.18 31.63
CA PHE A 460 -35.45 -12.92 32.84
C PHE A 460 -36.14 -12.29 34.07
N PRO A 461 -37.11 -12.98 34.71
CA PRO A 461 -37.92 -12.39 35.78
C PRO A 461 -37.13 -11.84 36.97
N ALA A 462 -35.98 -12.44 37.30
CA ALA A 462 -35.14 -11.97 38.41
C ALA A 462 -34.47 -10.61 38.12
N PHE A 463 -34.23 -10.29 36.85
CA PHE A 463 -33.62 -9.04 36.40
C PHE A 463 -34.64 -8.01 35.91
N ASN A 464 -35.92 -8.40 35.83
CA ASN A 464 -37.03 -7.53 35.47
C ASN A 464 -37.62 -6.88 36.73
N GLY A 465 -37.18 -5.66 37.06
CA GLY A 465 -37.73 -4.90 38.18
C GLY A 465 -36.69 -4.14 39.00
N ASN A 466 -37.03 -3.85 40.26
CA ASN A 466 -36.16 -3.12 41.18
C ASN A 466 -35.35 -4.08 42.08
N ARG A 467 -34.44 -3.52 42.89
CA ARG A 467 -33.56 -4.26 43.79
C ARG A 467 -34.28 -5.28 44.69
N LEU A 468 -35.44 -4.90 45.23
CA LEU A 468 -36.29 -5.79 46.05
C LEU A 468 -36.74 -7.05 45.29
N ASN A 469 -37.01 -6.94 43.99
CA ASN A 469 -37.34 -8.09 43.16
C ASN A 469 -36.14 -9.04 43.03
N LEU A 470 -34.94 -8.51 42.79
CA LEU A 470 -33.73 -9.33 42.72
C LEU A 470 -33.46 -10.03 44.06
N GLU A 471 -33.51 -9.30 45.18
CA GLU A 471 -33.29 -9.86 46.51
C GLU A 471 -34.28 -11.00 46.83
N LYS A 472 -35.56 -10.84 46.44
CA LYS A 472 -36.57 -11.90 46.56
C LYS A 472 -36.19 -13.15 45.76
N HIS A 473 -35.70 -12.98 44.54
CA HIS A 473 -35.28 -14.10 43.69
C HIS A 473 -34.01 -14.78 44.21
N VAL A 474 -33.06 -14.01 44.77
CA VAL A 474 -31.86 -14.54 45.45
C VAL A 474 -32.26 -15.38 46.67
N LEU A 475 -33.11 -14.85 47.54
CA LEU A 475 -33.58 -15.56 48.74
C LEU A 475 -34.38 -16.83 48.37
N LYS A 476 -35.17 -16.78 47.30
CA LYS A 476 -35.88 -17.94 46.78
C LYS A 476 -34.91 -19.03 46.31
N ASP A 477 -33.89 -18.67 45.54
CA ASP A 477 -32.88 -19.62 45.03
C ASP A 477 -32.06 -20.25 46.18
N LEU A 478 -31.70 -19.46 47.19
CA LEU A 478 -31.05 -19.99 48.41
C LEU A 478 -31.95 -20.98 49.15
N ALA A 479 -33.24 -20.66 49.30
CA ALA A 479 -34.21 -21.56 49.95
C ALA A 479 -34.40 -22.87 49.17
N GLU A 480 -34.44 -22.81 47.83
CA GLU A 480 -34.59 -23.99 46.97
C GLU A 480 -33.34 -24.89 46.96
N ARG A 481 -32.14 -24.33 47.14
CA ARG A 481 -30.88 -25.11 47.20
C ARG A 481 -30.59 -25.76 48.54
N GLU A 482 -31.27 -25.33 49.61
CA GLU A 482 -31.05 -25.78 50.98
C GLU A 482 -29.57 -25.69 51.44
N ASP A 483 -28.79 -24.77 50.85
CA ASP A 483 -27.36 -24.61 51.15
C ASP A 483 -27.15 -23.63 52.32
N PHE A 484 -26.95 -24.20 53.50
CA PHE A 484 -26.72 -23.44 54.72
C PHE A 484 -25.51 -22.50 54.63
N ASN A 485 -24.44 -22.88 53.93
CA ASN A 485 -23.24 -22.06 53.82
C ASN A 485 -23.51 -20.80 53.00
N LYS A 486 -24.22 -20.92 51.86
CA LYS A 486 -24.63 -19.76 51.05
C LYS A 486 -25.60 -18.83 51.81
N PHE A 487 -26.47 -19.38 52.67
CA PHE A 487 -27.28 -18.57 53.58
C PHE A 487 -26.44 -17.76 54.57
N ILE A 488 -25.40 -18.36 55.16
CA ILE A 488 -24.47 -17.65 56.06
C ILE A 488 -23.69 -16.58 55.29
N THR A 489 -23.26 -16.86 54.06
CA THR A 489 -22.61 -15.87 53.18
C THR A 489 -23.55 -14.70 52.88
N TYR A 490 -24.83 -14.95 52.54
CA TYR A 490 -25.82 -13.90 52.34
C TYR A 490 -26.00 -12.99 53.57
N ILE A 491 -26.01 -13.55 54.78
CA ILE A 491 -26.18 -12.76 56.02
C ILE A 491 -24.92 -11.91 56.31
N ARG A 492 -23.73 -12.47 56.08
CA ARG A 492 -22.45 -11.80 56.39
C ARG A 492 -22.02 -10.81 55.32
N ASN A 493 -22.25 -11.15 54.05
CA ASN A 493 -21.90 -10.37 52.88
C ASN A 493 -22.98 -10.52 51.79
N PRO A 494 -24.11 -9.80 51.92
CA PRO A 494 -25.22 -9.88 50.97
C PRO A 494 -24.79 -9.53 49.54
N ARG A 495 -23.85 -8.59 49.38
CA ARG A 495 -23.32 -8.14 48.09
C ARG A 495 -22.67 -9.29 47.33
N GLU A 496 -21.74 -9.99 47.97
CA GLU A 496 -21.03 -11.13 47.36
C GLU A 496 -22.00 -12.24 46.92
N GLN A 497 -23.03 -12.52 47.71
CA GLN A 497 -24.01 -13.54 47.34
C GLN A 497 -24.91 -13.12 46.17
N VAL A 498 -25.29 -11.84 46.10
CA VAL A 498 -26.04 -11.28 44.97
C VAL A 498 -25.19 -11.28 43.71
N GLU A 499 -23.91 -10.92 43.80
CA GLU A 499 -22.96 -10.98 42.68
C GLU A 499 -22.77 -12.43 42.16
N GLU A 500 -22.67 -13.41 43.07
CA GLU A 500 -22.60 -14.83 42.71
C GLU A 500 -23.88 -15.28 41.99
N PHE A 501 -25.06 -14.90 42.51
CA PHE A 501 -26.35 -15.21 41.89
C PHE A 501 -26.47 -14.62 40.48
N ILE A 502 -26.15 -13.32 40.30
CA ILE A 502 -26.17 -12.67 38.98
C ILE A 502 -25.22 -13.41 38.03
N ARG A 503 -24.01 -13.73 38.48
CA ARG A 503 -23.00 -14.43 37.68
C ARG A 503 -23.48 -15.79 37.21
N GLU A 504 -24.07 -16.58 38.10
CA GLU A 504 -24.62 -17.91 37.76
C GLU A 504 -25.77 -17.78 36.76
N LYS A 505 -26.72 -16.86 36.95
CA LYS A 505 -27.86 -16.72 36.03
C LYS A 505 -27.44 -16.18 34.66
N VAL A 506 -26.52 -15.22 34.61
CA VAL A 506 -25.94 -14.71 33.36
C VAL A 506 -25.21 -15.85 32.63
N TYR A 507 -24.45 -16.68 33.35
CA TYR A 507 -23.78 -17.84 32.77
C TYR A 507 -24.77 -18.86 32.19
N THR A 508 -25.80 -19.25 32.95
CA THR A 508 -26.83 -20.19 32.48
C THR A 508 -27.53 -19.66 31.24
N TYR A 509 -27.88 -18.37 31.23
CA TYR A 509 -28.52 -17.76 30.07
C TYR A 509 -27.62 -17.79 28.82
N MET A 510 -26.37 -17.33 28.96
CA MET A 510 -25.42 -17.21 27.86
C MET A 510 -24.99 -18.58 27.30
N PHE A 511 -24.85 -19.60 28.14
CA PHE A 511 -24.21 -20.85 27.72
C PHE A 511 -25.12 -22.07 27.66
N VAL A 512 -26.18 -22.10 28.46
CA VAL A 512 -27.03 -23.29 28.62
C VAL A 512 -28.35 -23.11 27.89
N GLU A 513 -29.02 -21.97 28.07
CA GLU A 513 -30.39 -21.78 27.59
C GLU A 513 -30.49 -21.05 26.23
N ASN A 514 -29.66 -20.02 26.01
CA ASN A 514 -29.82 -19.11 24.87
C ASN A 514 -28.51 -18.84 24.12
N ASN A 515 -27.60 -19.81 24.08
CA ASN A 515 -26.28 -19.71 23.43
C ASN A 515 -26.35 -19.20 21.98
N ASN A 516 -27.24 -19.77 21.17
CA ASN A 516 -27.46 -19.33 19.78
C ASN A 516 -27.91 -17.86 19.67
N LYS A 517 -28.55 -17.31 20.70
CA LYS A 517 -29.02 -15.92 20.71
C LYS A 517 -27.91 -14.97 21.14
N ALA A 518 -27.11 -15.35 22.14
CA ALA A 518 -25.93 -14.58 22.54
C ALA A 518 -24.90 -14.49 21.40
N LEU A 519 -24.68 -15.59 20.67
CA LEU A 519 -23.82 -15.60 19.48
C LEU A 519 -24.34 -14.67 18.38
N LYS A 520 -25.66 -14.67 18.12
CA LYS A 520 -26.27 -13.77 17.12
C LYS A 520 -26.13 -12.29 17.50
N ILE A 521 -26.25 -11.96 18.79
CA ILE A 521 -26.05 -10.59 19.27
C ILE A 521 -24.59 -10.18 19.08
N PHE A 522 -23.65 -11.05 19.44
CA PHE A 522 -22.22 -10.81 19.24
C PHE A 522 -21.87 -10.60 17.75
N GLN A 523 -22.31 -11.51 16.88
CA GLN A 523 -22.08 -11.43 15.43
C GLN A 523 -22.66 -10.14 14.83
N LYS A 524 -23.90 -9.80 15.20
CA LYS A 524 -24.51 -8.53 14.76
C LYS A 524 -23.69 -7.32 15.20
N ASN A 525 -23.20 -7.33 16.44
CA ASN A 525 -22.40 -6.21 16.95
C ASN A 525 -21.01 -6.13 16.29
N ALA A 526 -20.41 -7.28 15.93
CA ALA A 526 -19.19 -7.32 15.13
C ALA A 526 -19.43 -6.71 13.74
N ASP A 527 -20.49 -7.11 13.05
CA ASP A 527 -20.87 -6.56 11.75
C ASP A 527 -21.12 -5.04 11.81
N ASP A 528 -21.81 -4.58 12.85
CA ASP A 528 -22.15 -3.17 13.04
C ASP A 528 -20.89 -2.32 13.28
N ILE A 529 -19.91 -2.82 14.04
CA ILE A 529 -18.61 -2.15 14.25
C ILE A 529 -17.76 -2.18 12.98
N GLN A 530 -17.71 -3.30 12.26
CA GLN A 530 -16.94 -3.40 11.01
C GLN A 530 -17.49 -2.46 9.92
N LYS A 531 -18.82 -2.38 9.79
CA LYS A 531 -19.48 -1.41 8.90
C LYS A 531 -19.17 0.02 9.29
N PHE A 532 -19.17 0.32 10.59
CA PHE A 532 -18.81 1.65 11.08
C PHE A 532 -17.37 2.01 10.70
N ILE A 533 -16.40 1.11 10.89
CA ILE A 533 -15.00 1.35 10.50
C ILE A 533 -14.90 1.54 8.98
N SER A 534 -15.52 0.68 8.19
CA SER A 534 -15.46 0.74 6.71
C SER A 534 -16.08 2.02 6.17
N GLN A 535 -17.21 2.46 6.74
CA GLN A 535 -17.86 3.72 6.38
C GLN A 535 -16.97 4.91 6.74
N THR A 536 -16.37 4.90 7.94
CA THR A 536 -15.47 5.96 8.41
C THR A 536 -14.22 6.05 7.52
N LEU A 537 -13.69 4.90 7.10
CA LEU A 537 -12.55 4.79 6.20
C LEU A 537 -12.88 5.38 4.82
N PHE A 538 -14.06 5.05 4.28
CA PHE A 538 -14.55 5.57 3.02
C PHE A 538 -14.68 7.10 3.06
N GLU A 539 -15.35 7.64 4.09
CA GLU A 539 -15.58 9.07 4.25
C GLU A 539 -14.26 9.86 4.41
N ALA A 540 -13.32 9.36 5.21
CA ALA A 540 -12.03 10.00 5.40
C ALA A 540 -11.20 10.04 4.11
N THR A 541 -11.26 8.99 3.28
CA THR A 541 -10.56 8.93 2.00
C THR A 541 -11.18 9.86 0.96
N GLU A 542 -12.51 9.90 0.84
CA GLU A 542 -13.21 10.79 -0.11
C GLU A 542 -13.04 12.28 0.23
N ASN A 543 -13.10 12.65 1.51
CA ASN A 543 -12.98 14.05 1.93
C ASN A 543 -11.62 14.66 1.54
N ILE A 544 -10.55 13.87 1.49
CA ILE A 544 -9.19 14.34 1.19
C ILE A 544 -8.84 14.25 -0.29
N ILE A 545 -9.68 13.59 -1.10
CA ILE A 545 -9.57 13.72 -2.56
C ILE A 545 -10.00 15.14 -3.01
N THR A 546 -10.76 15.88 -2.18
CA THR A 546 -11.25 17.22 -2.51
C THR A 546 -10.34 18.38 -2.09
N GLU A 547 -9.39 18.16 -1.17
CA GLU A 547 -8.34 19.11 -0.79
C GLU A 547 -6.98 18.38 -0.83
N PRO A 548 -5.92 18.91 -1.47
CA PRO A 548 -4.64 18.21 -1.57
C PRO A 548 -3.97 18.07 -0.19
N GLY A 549 -4.34 17.01 0.52
CA GLY A 549 -3.87 16.68 1.87
C GLY A 549 -2.86 15.55 1.86
N ASP A 550 -1.79 15.72 2.64
CA ASP A 550 -0.80 14.69 2.96
C ASP A 550 -1.40 13.59 3.87
N ILE A 551 -0.77 12.42 3.96
CA ILE A 551 -1.20 11.26 4.75
C ILE A 551 -1.50 11.61 6.23
N ASN A 552 -0.80 12.61 6.77
CA ASN A 552 -1.04 13.13 8.12
C ASN A 552 -2.43 13.74 8.29
N MET A 553 -2.94 14.46 7.28
CA MET A 553 -4.29 15.01 7.31
C MET A 553 -5.33 13.88 7.26
N TRP A 554 -5.07 12.87 6.42
CA TRP A 554 -5.91 11.68 6.33
C TRP A 554 -5.99 10.89 7.62
N MET A 555 -4.86 10.63 8.26
CA MET A 555 -4.83 9.91 9.53
C MET A 555 -5.58 10.68 10.63
N LYS A 556 -5.47 12.01 10.64
CA LYS A 556 -6.17 12.87 11.60
C LYS A 556 -7.68 12.83 11.38
N GLU A 557 -8.14 12.96 10.14
CA GLU A 557 -9.56 12.90 9.80
C GLU A 557 -10.14 11.53 10.16
N PHE A 558 -9.48 10.45 9.73
CA PHE A 558 -9.88 9.08 10.02
C PHE A 558 -9.96 8.82 11.52
N SER A 559 -8.90 9.17 12.28
CA SER A 559 -8.85 8.99 13.73
C SER A 559 -9.93 9.80 14.46
N SER A 560 -10.17 11.04 14.03
CA SER A 560 -11.19 11.91 14.64
C SER A 560 -12.60 11.34 14.43
N SER A 561 -12.89 10.83 13.25
CA SER A 561 -14.18 10.22 12.92
C SER A 561 -14.38 8.87 13.64
N LEU A 562 -13.31 8.11 13.83
CA LEU A 562 -13.32 6.83 14.55
C LEU A 562 -13.55 7.00 16.07
N SER A 563 -13.09 8.12 16.63
CA SER A 563 -13.05 8.39 18.08
C SER A 563 -14.41 8.35 18.78
N CYS A 564 -15.51 8.43 18.03
CA CYS A 564 -16.86 8.36 18.60
C CYS A 564 -17.24 6.96 19.13
N LYS A 565 -16.56 5.89 18.67
CA LYS A 565 -16.82 4.51 19.10
C LYS A 565 -15.57 3.69 19.40
N LEU A 566 -14.43 4.06 18.83
CA LEU A 566 -13.19 3.27 18.89
C LEU A 566 -12.02 4.17 19.30
N ARG A 567 -11.03 3.59 19.96
CA ARG A 567 -9.78 4.25 20.32
C ARG A 567 -8.71 3.81 19.34
N LEU A 568 -8.11 4.77 18.66
CA LEU A 568 -6.96 4.53 17.81
C LEU A 568 -5.77 5.31 18.39
N ASP A 569 -4.81 4.59 18.96
CA ASP A 569 -3.60 5.21 19.50
C ASP A 569 -2.84 5.90 18.38
N THR A 570 -2.32 7.10 18.67
CA THR A 570 -1.57 7.93 17.71
C THR A 570 -0.62 7.09 16.87
N ILE A 571 -0.82 7.12 15.55
CA ILE A 571 0.07 6.49 14.58
C ILE A 571 0.88 7.62 13.95
N SER A 572 2.19 7.59 14.09
CA SER A 572 3.06 8.55 13.41
C SER A 572 3.06 8.24 11.92
N CYS A 573 2.62 9.19 11.09
CA CYS A 573 2.70 9.05 9.64
C CYS A 573 4.04 9.54 9.06
N GLN A 574 4.98 9.98 9.91
CA GLN A 574 6.29 10.48 9.47
C GLN A 574 7.07 9.43 8.66
N ASN A 575 6.87 8.14 8.97
CA ASN A 575 7.51 7.02 8.27
C ASN A 575 6.75 6.54 7.02
N PHE A 576 5.60 7.15 6.71
CA PHE A 576 4.70 6.76 5.63
C PHE A 576 4.35 7.93 4.71
N SER A 577 5.16 9.00 4.72
CA SER A 577 4.95 10.18 3.89
C SER A 577 5.07 9.92 2.38
N ASP A 578 5.56 8.74 1.99
CA ASP A 578 5.62 8.29 0.60
C ASP A 578 4.32 7.61 0.12
N VAL A 579 3.36 7.36 1.01
CA VAL A 579 2.03 6.81 0.69
C VAL A 579 1.17 7.89 0.03
N ASN A 580 1.21 7.92 -1.30
CA ASN A 580 0.48 8.90 -2.10
C ASN A 580 -0.82 8.35 -2.71
N ASN A 581 -1.05 7.03 -2.63
CA ASN A 581 -2.24 6.37 -3.17
C ASN A 581 -3.15 5.94 -2.02
N LEU A 582 -4.04 6.85 -1.59
CA LEU A 582 -4.99 6.61 -0.50
C LEU A 582 -6.05 5.57 -0.86
N ASP A 583 -6.40 5.43 -2.14
CA ASP A 583 -7.31 4.37 -2.59
C ASP A 583 -6.69 2.98 -2.37
N PHE A 584 -5.41 2.83 -2.70
CA PHE A 584 -4.69 1.59 -2.44
C PHE A 584 -4.52 1.32 -0.94
N LEU A 585 -4.22 2.34 -0.13
CA LEU A 585 -4.16 2.19 1.33
C LEU A 585 -5.51 1.75 1.91
N LYS A 586 -6.62 2.34 1.42
CA LYS A 586 -7.97 1.96 1.79
C LYS A 586 -8.23 0.49 1.45
N ASP A 587 -7.88 0.04 0.25
CA ASP A 587 -8.05 -1.36 -0.16
C ASP A 587 -7.27 -2.32 0.76
N GLU A 588 -6.05 -1.96 1.18
CA GLU A 588 -5.26 -2.76 2.11
C GLU A 588 -5.87 -2.82 3.52
N ILE A 589 -6.41 -1.71 4.01
CA ILE A 589 -7.12 -1.68 5.29
C ILE A 589 -8.41 -2.50 5.21
N GLU A 590 -9.17 -2.41 4.11
CA GLU A 590 -10.37 -3.23 3.92
C GLU A 590 -10.05 -4.73 3.90
N LYS A 591 -8.95 -5.15 3.27
CA LYS A 591 -8.47 -6.55 3.33
C LYS A 591 -8.14 -6.97 4.76
N GLY A 592 -7.41 -6.13 5.50
CA GLY A 592 -7.09 -6.41 6.91
C GLY A 592 -8.34 -6.50 7.79
N LEU A 593 -9.34 -5.65 7.57
CA LEU A 593 -10.62 -5.71 8.28
C LEU A 593 -11.41 -6.99 7.97
N GLN A 594 -11.34 -7.51 6.75
CA GLN A 594 -11.95 -8.80 6.41
C GLN A 594 -11.28 -9.96 7.17
N ILE A 595 -9.96 -9.92 7.33
CA ILE A 595 -9.22 -10.90 8.14
C ILE A 595 -9.66 -10.81 9.60
N ILE A 596 -9.72 -9.60 10.17
CA ILE A 596 -10.16 -9.38 11.55
C ILE A 596 -11.59 -9.91 11.76
N SER A 597 -12.51 -9.65 10.82
CA SER A 597 -13.88 -10.15 10.91
C SER A 597 -13.93 -11.67 10.95
N LYS A 598 -13.18 -12.32 10.06
CA LYS A 598 -13.12 -13.78 10.02
C LYS A 598 -12.52 -14.36 11.30
N GLU A 599 -11.47 -13.74 11.84
CA GLU A 599 -10.90 -14.13 13.12
C GLU A 599 -11.89 -13.94 14.28
N MET A 600 -12.73 -12.89 14.24
CA MET A 600 -13.79 -12.68 15.22
C MET A 600 -14.92 -13.72 15.11
N GLU A 601 -15.26 -14.16 13.89
CA GLU A 601 -16.22 -15.23 13.64
C GLU A 601 -15.72 -16.60 14.12
N ASP A 602 -14.42 -16.85 13.98
CA ASP A 602 -13.76 -18.12 14.32
C ASP A 602 -13.36 -18.21 15.82
N LEU A 603 -13.56 -17.13 16.62
CA LEU A 603 -13.23 -17.12 18.04
C LEU A 603 -14.08 -18.14 18.84
N PRO A 604 -13.45 -19.03 19.65
CA PRO A 604 -14.18 -19.98 20.47
C PRO A 604 -15.09 -19.25 21.47
N LEU A 605 -16.37 -19.63 21.54
CA LEU A 605 -17.33 -19.14 22.55
C LEU A 605 -16.79 -19.23 23.99
N ASN A 606 -15.97 -20.23 24.28
CA ASN A 606 -15.35 -20.38 25.59
C ASN A 606 -14.25 -19.34 25.84
N GLU A 607 -13.58 -18.81 24.81
CA GLU A 607 -12.61 -17.72 24.98
C GLU A 607 -13.30 -16.35 25.09
N LEU A 608 -14.42 -16.16 24.39
CA LEU A 608 -15.24 -14.96 24.49
C LEU A 608 -15.97 -14.84 25.84
N PHE A 609 -16.32 -15.97 26.45
CA PHE A 609 -17.25 -15.98 27.59
C PHE A 609 -16.82 -16.83 28.81
N ALA A 610 -15.75 -17.65 28.80
CA ALA A 610 -15.45 -18.60 29.91
C ALA A 610 -14.44 -18.12 30.99
N SER A 611 -14.34 -18.98 32.01
CA SER A 611 -14.20 -18.73 33.43
C SER A 611 -12.77 -18.60 33.96
N THR A 612 -12.04 -17.53 33.62
CA THR A 612 -10.88 -17.11 34.43
C THR A 612 -10.84 -15.59 34.64
N PRO A 613 -10.48 -15.10 35.86
CA PRO A 613 -10.73 -13.71 36.27
C PRO A 613 -9.92 -12.64 35.54
N SER A 614 -8.97 -13.02 34.69
CA SER A 614 -8.01 -12.11 34.06
C SER A 614 -8.20 -11.88 32.57
N LYS A 615 -9.18 -12.51 31.90
CA LYS A 615 -9.36 -12.37 30.43
C LYS A 615 -10.81 -12.26 29.90
N THR A 616 -11.85 -12.18 30.72
CA THR A 616 -13.24 -12.11 30.22
C THR A 616 -13.83 -10.69 30.25
N THR A 617 -14.19 -10.15 29.08
CA THR A 617 -14.81 -8.80 28.95
C THR A 617 -16.34 -8.86 28.96
N VAL A 618 -16.98 -9.75 28.19
CA VAL A 618 -18.45 -9.68 28.00
C VAL A 618 -19.26 -10.10 29.24
N GLN A 619 -19.01 -11.29 29.81
CA GLN A 619 -19.74 -11.76 31.00
C GLN A 619 -19.48 -10.83 32.19
N LYS A 620 -18.22 -10.43 32.40
CA LYS A 620 -17.82 -9.53 33.48
C LYS A 620 -18.51 -8.17 33.34
N ASN A 621 -18.53 -7.59 32.14
CA ASN A 621 -19.19 -6.30 31.89
C ASN A 621 -20.71 -6.41 32.01
N THR A 622 -21.30 -7.53 31.60
CA THR A 622 -22.75 -7.78 31.78
C THR A 622 -23.10 -7.85 33.26
N VAL A 623 -22.33 -8.60 34.05
CA VAL A 623 -22.52 -8.71 35.51
C VAL A 623 -22.30 -7.35 36.19
N PHE A 624 -21.26 -6.62 35.79
CA PHE A 624 -20.95 -5.28 36.29
C PHE A 624 -22.10 -4.30 36.04
N LEU A 625 -22.69 -4.29 34.83
CA LEU A 625 -23.86 -3.47 34.51
C LEU A 625 -25.05 -3.73 35.45
N PHE A 626 -25.24 -4.95 35.93
CA PHE A 626 -26.30 -5.27 36.90
C PHE A 626 -25.94 -4.87 38.33
N ILE A 627 -24.66 -4.92 38.70
CA ILE A 627 -24.17 -4.51 40.04
C ILE A 627 -24.25 -2.99 40.20
N ASP A 628 -23.79 -2.23 39.19
CA ASP A 628 -23.83 -0.75 39.19
C ASP A 628 -25.26 -0.19 39.21
N LEU A 629 -26.24 -0.92 38.69
CA LEU A 629 -27.65 -0.53 38.75
C LEU A 629 -28.30 -0.79 40.13
N GLN A 630 -27.61 -1.46 41.05
CA GLN A 630 -28.09 -1.74 42.41
C GLN A 630 -27.54 -0.79 43.48
N GLU A 631 -26.45 -0.08 43.16
CA GLU A 631 -25.93 1.08 43.89
C GLU A 631 -26.70 2.35 43.48
#